data_AF-A0A376KWX3-F1
#
_entry.id   AF-A0A376KWX3-F1
#
_cell.length_a   1.000
_cell.length_b   1.000
_cell.length_c   1.000
_cell.angle_alpha   90.00
_cell.angle_beta   90.00
_cell.angle_gamma   90.00
#
_symmetry.space_group_name_H-M   'P 1'
#
loop_
_entity.id
_entity.type
_entity.pdbx_description
1 polymer ?
#
loop_
_entity_poly.entity_id
_entity_poly.type
_entity_poly.pdbx_seq_one_letter_code
_entity_poly.pdbx_strand_id
1 'polypeptide(L)'
;MESNNGEAKIQKVKNWSPVWIFPIVTALIGAWVLFYHYSHQGPEVTLITANAEGIEGGKTTIKSRSVDVGVVESATLADDLTHVEIKARLNSGMEKLLHKDTVFWVVKPQIGREGISGLGTLLSGVYIELQPGAKGSKMDKYDLLDSPPLAPPDAKGIRVILDSKKAGQLSPGDPVLFRGYRVGSVETSTFDTQKRNISYQLFINAPYDRLVTNNVRFWKDSGIAVDLTSAGMRVEMGSLTTLLSGGVSFDVPEGLDLGQPVAPKTAFVLYDDQKSIQDSLYTDHIDYLMFFKDSVRGLQPGAPVEFRGIRLGTVSKVPFFAPNMRQTFNDDYRIPVLIRIEPERLKMQLGENADVC
;
A
#
# COMPACT_ATOMS: atom_id res chain seq x y z
N MET A 1 28.23 9.47 -114.20
CA MET A 1 27.64 10.50 -113.32
C MET A 1 26.48 9.81 -112.63
N GLU A 2 26.72 9.17 -111.49
CA GLU A 2 25.67 8.55 -110.67
C GLU A 2 25.96 8.92 -109.22
N SER A 3 25.11 9.78 -108.67
CA SER A 3 25.16 10.25 -107.29
C SER A 3 24.47 9.22 -106.40
N ASN A 4 25.25 8.55 -105.56
CA ASN A 4 24.69 7.64 -104.55
C ASN A 4 24.50 8.44 -103.25
N ASN A 5 23.32 9.04 -103.07
CA ASN A 5 22.92 9.68 -101.82
C ASN A 5 22.57 8.60 -100.79
N GLY A 6 23.51 8.26 -99.91
CA GLY A 6 23.23 7.43 -98.75
C GLY A 6 22.47 8.22 -97.68
N GLU A 7 21.16 8.01 -97.56
CA GLU A 7 20.40 8.47 -96.41
C GLU A 7 20.79 7.66 -95.16
N ALA A 8 21.32 8.34 -94.14
CA ALA A 8 21.65 7.73 -92.86
C ALA A 8 20.38 7.47 -92.04
N LYS A 9 20.06 6.19 -91.80
CA LYS A 9 19.03 5.79 -90.81
C LYS A 9 19.58 5.97 -89.40
N ILE A 10 19.17 7.04 -88.74
CA ILE A 10 19.46 7.30 -87.32
C ILE A 10 18.57 6.39 -86.46
N GLN A 11 19.14 5.32 -85.89
CA GLN A 11 18.50 4.57 -84.80
C GLN A 11 18.97 5.14 -83.46
N LYS A 12 18.02 5.63 -82.64
CA LYS A 12 18.29 5.99 -81.23
C LYS A 12 18.49 4.71 -80.44
N VAL A 13 19.75 4.37 -80.16
CA VAL A 13 20.09 3.25 -79.29
C VAL A 13 19.84 3.69 -77.83
N LYS A 14 18.72 3.29 -77.25
CA LYS A 14 18.40 3.50 -75.84
C LYS A 14 19.02 2.37 -75.01
N ASN A 15 20.35 2.28 -75.01
CA ASN A 15 21.05 1.33 -74.15
C ASN A 15 21.25 1.97 -72.78
N TRP A 16 20.57 1.43 -71.76
CA TRP A 16 20.93 1.70 -70.38
C TRP A 16 22.36 1.19 -70.15
N SER A 17 23.25 2.09 -69.78
CA SER A 17 24.63 1.72 -69.48
C SER A 17 24.64 0.75 -68.28
N PRO A 18 25.29 -0.43 -68.38
CA PRO A 18 25.43 -1.38 -67.28
C PRO A 18 26.04 -0.77 -66.01
N VAL A 19 26.70 0.38 -66.12
CA VAL A 19 27.24 1.17 -65.01
C VAL A 19 26.16 1.58 -64.00
N TRP A 20 24.89 1.72 -64.41
CA TRP A 20 23.77 2.05 -63.52
C TRP A 20 23.30 0.90 -62.64
N ILE A 21 23.74 -0.34 -62.89
CA ILE A 21 23.37 -1.50 -62.06
C ILE A 21 23.93 -1.33 -60.64
N PHE A 22 25.17 -0.87 -60.52
CA PHE A 22 25.85 -0.72 -59.24
C PHE A 22 25.13 0.26 -58.27
N PRO A 23 24.78 1.50 -58.66
CA PRO A 23 24.05 2.41 -57.77
C PRO A 23 22.64 1.93 -57.44
N ILE A 24 21.94 1.26 -58.37
CA ILE A 24 20.60 0.70 -58.10
C ILE A 24 20.68 -0.44 -57.08
N VAL A 25 21.63 -1.36 -57.24
CA VAL A 25 21.85 -2.45 -56.28
C VAL A 25 22.24 -1.89 -54.91
N THR A 26 23.10 -0.87 -54.87
CA THR A 26 23.50 -0.21 -53.62
C THR A 26 22.31 0.45 -52.93
N ALA A 27 21.45 1.14 -53.68
CA ALA A 27 20.23 1.75 -53.15
C ALA A 27 19.25 0.70 -52.62
N LEU A 28 19.09 -0.43 -53.30
CA LEU A 28 18.25 -1.55 -52.83
C LEU A 28 18.79 -2.19 -51.55
N ILE A 29 20.10 -2.38 -51.44
CA ILE A 29 20.73 -2.88 -50.21
C ILE A 29 20.53 -1.86 -49.07
N GLY A 30 20.73 -0.57 -49.33
CA GLY A 30 20.48 0.49 -48.35
C GLY A 30 19.03 0.51 -47.88
N ALA A 31 18.06 0.41 -48.80
CA ALA A 31 16.65 0.32 -48.48
C ALA A 31 16.33 -0.95 -47.68
N TRP A 32 16.93 -2.09 -48.03
CA TRP A 32 16.79 -3.33 -47.27
C TRP A 32 17.32 -3.16 -45.85
N VAL A 33 18.54 -2.65 -45.66
CA VAL A 33 19.15 -2.48 -44.34
C VAL A 33 18.31 -1.54 -43.47
N LEU A 34 17.81 -0.44 -44.03
CA LEU A 34 16.89 0.46 -43.33
C LEU A 34 15.60 -0.25 -42.93
N PHE A 35 14.98 -0.98 -43.85
CA PHE A 35 13.77 -1.76 -43.57
C PHE A 35 14.02 -2.85 -42.52
N TYR A 36 15.15 -3.56 -42.61
CA TYR A 36 15.54 -4.60 -41.66
C TYR A 36 15.77 -4.02 -40.27
N HIS A 37 16.49 -2.90 -40.17
CA HIS A 37 16.74 -2.21 -38.91
C HIS A 37 15.43 -1.74 -38.27
N TYR A 38 14.53 -1.14 -39.05
CA TYR A 38 13.25 -0.63 -38.54
C TYR A 38 12.26 -1.76 -38.17
N SER A 39 12.24 -2.85 -38.94
CA SER A 39 11.33 -3.99 -38.70
C SER A 39 11.74 -4.90 -37.55
N HIS A 40 13.03 -4.93 -37.18
CA HIS A 40 13.54 -5.77 -36.08
C HIS A 40 13.74 -5.01 -34.77
N GLN A 41 13.46 -3.71 -34.75
CA GLN A 41 13.42 -2.94 -33.51
C GLN A 41 12.23 -3.43 -32.66
N GLY A 42 12.49 -3.67 -31.38
CA GLY A 42 11.41 -4.00 -30.44
C GLY A 42 10.54 -2.78 -30.12
N PRO A 43 9.46 -2.97 -29.35
CA PRO A 43 8.48 -1.92 -29.13
C PRO A 43 9.08 -0.79 -28.28
N GLU A 44 8.82 0.44 -28.73
CA GLU A 44 9.09 1.65 -27.96
C GLU A 44 7.94 1.94 -26.99
N VAL A 45 8.30 2.42 -25.80
CA VAL A 45 7.39 2.87 -24.74
C VAL A 45 7.87 4.18 -24.15
N THR A 46 6.92 5.04 -23.76
CA THR A 46 7.21 6.28 -23.05
C THR A 46 6.86 6.10 -21.58
N LEU A 47 7.81 6.37 -20.70
CA LEU A 47 7.64 6.35 -19.26
C LEU A 47 7.58 7.79 -18.71
N ILE A 48 6.66 8.05 -17.78
CA ILE A 48 6.45 9.36 -17.17
C ILE A 48 6.89 9.30 -15.72
N THR A 49 7.72 10.25 -15.28
CA THR A 49 8.12 10.39 -13.87
C THR A 49 8.24 11.85 -13.47
N ALA A 50 8.13 12.15 -12.17
CA ALA A 50 8.44 13.48 -11.65
C ALA A 50 9.96 13.76 -11.64
N ASN A 51 10.80 12.72 -11.51
CA ASN A 51 12.25 12.84 -11.44
C ASN A 51 12.94 11.65 -12.12
N ALA A 52 13.99 11.91 -12.90
CA ALA A 52 14.78 10.90 -13.61
C ALA A 52 16.16 10.65 -12.96
N GLU A 53 16.26 10.79 -11.63
CA GLU A 53 17.50 10.60 -10.89
C GLU A 53 18.17 9.25 -11.19
N GLY A 54 19.41 9.31 -11.66
CA GLY A 54 20.22 8.13 -11.97
C GLY A 54 19.83 7.38 -13.24
N ILE A 55 18.83 7.87 -14.00
CA ILE A 55 18.43 7.30 -15.27
C ILE A 55 19.23 7.97 -16.39
N GLU A 56 20.01 7.17 -17.12
CA GLU A 56 20.86 7.63 -18.21
C GLU A 56 20.47 6.94 -19.52
N GLY A 57 20.24 7.76 -20.55
CA GLY A 57 20.00 7.29 -21.92
C GLY A 57 21.17 6.45 -22.44
N GLY A 58 20.85 5.30 -23.03
CA GLY A 58 21.80 4.32 -23.58
C GLY A 58 22.48 3.42 -22.55
N LYS A 59 22.31 3.66 -21.24
CA LYS A 59 22.94 2.85 -20.18
C LYS A 59 21.95 2.17 -19.25
N THR A 60 20.88 2.86 -18.87
CA THR A 60 19.88 2.29 -17.96
C THR A 60 19.12 1.18 -18.66
N THR A 61 19.18 -0.02 -18.09
CA THR A 61 18.50 -1.21 -18.61
C THR A 61 17.10 -1.33 -18.00
N ILE A 62 16.18 -1.89 -18.78
CA ILE A 62 14.88 -2.36 -18.28
C ILE A 62 15.01 -3.86 -18.06
N LYS A 63 14.69 -4.31 -16.86
CA LYS A 63 14.76 -5.71 -16.46
C LYS A 63 13.38 -6.23 -16.09
N SER A 64 13.14 -7.52 -16.32
CA SER A 64 11.99 -8.22 -15.74
C SER A 64 12.48 -9.51 -15.11
N ARG A 65 12.23 -9.69 -13.82
CA ARG A 65 12.75 -10.80 -13.01
C ARG A 65 14.27 -10.91 -13.14
N SER A 66 14.96 -9.76 -13.08
CA SER A 66 16.42 -9.63 -13.23
C SER A 66 17.00 -10.01 -14.61
N VAL A 67 16.17 -10.15 -15.65
CA VAL A 67 16.61 -10.38 -17.04
C VAL A 67 16.47 -9.10 -17.85
N ASP A 68 17.48 -8.74 -18.63
CA ASP A 68 17.47 -7.55 -19.49
C ASP A 68 16.44 -7.71 -20.63
N VAL A 69 15.42 -6.85 -20.64
CA VAL A 69 14.32 -6.86 -21.60
C VAL A 69 14.24 -5.58 -22.42
N GLY A 70 15.07 -4.59 -22.14
CA GLY A 70 15.12 -3.33 -22.89
C GLY A 70 16.16 -2.36 -22.37
N VAL A 71 16.24 -1.19 -23.00
CA VAL A 71 17.18 -0.11 -22.65
C VAL A 71 16.47 1.24 -22.79
N VAL A 72 16.78 2.16 -21.89
CA VAL A 72 16.36 3.57 -22.00
C VAL A 72 17.12 4.24 -23.13
N GLU A 73 16.43 4.87 -24.06
CA GLU A 73 17.04 5.61 -25.17
C GLU A 73 17.37 7.05 -24.78
N SER A 74 16.41 7.74 -24.16
CA SER A 74 16.57 9.13 -23.74
C SER A 74 15.66 9.49 -22.57
N ALA A 75 16.06 10.51 -21.82
CA ALA A 75 15.26 11.16 -20.80
C ALA A 75 15.19 12.65 -21.11
N THR A 76 13.98 13.19 -21.27
CA THR A 76 13.74 14.58 -21.66
C THR A 76 12.69 15.19 -20.74
N LEU A 77 12.94 16.41 -20.27
CA LEU A 77 11.94 17.16 -19.53
C LEU A 77 10.77 17.50 -20.47
N ALA A 78 9.53 17.33 -20.00
CA ALA A 78 8.34 17.64 -20.78
C ALA A 78 8.24 19.15 -21.07
N ASP A 79 7.46 19.51 -22.09
CA ASP A 79 7.31 20.91 -22.52
C ASP A 79 6.76 21.82 -21.40
N ASP A 80 5.97 21.27 -20.48
CA ASP A 80 5.41 21.97 -19.32
C ASP A 80 6.40 22.10 -18.14
N LEU A 81 7.57 21.46 -18.24
CA LEU A 81 8.62 21.42 -17.22
C LEU A 81 8.21 20.79 -15.88
N THR A 82 7.06 20.10 -15.82
CA THR A 82 6.52 19.51 -14.58
C THR A 82 6.87 18.04 -14.38
N HIS A 83 7.18 17.33 -15.46
CA HIS A 83 7.51 15.91 -15.46
C HIS A 83 8.59 15.59 -16.50
N VAL A 84 9.18 14.41 -16.38
CA VAL A 84 10.19 13.88 -17.31
C VAL A 84 9.55 12.75 -18.13
N GLU A 85 9.72 12.83 -19.44
CA GLU A 85 9.40 11.76 -20.38
C GLU A 85 10.67 10.95 -20.70
N ILE A 86 10.63 9.66 -20.42
CA ILE A 86 11.71 8.71 -20.66
C ILE A 86 11.29 7.80 -21.80
N LYS A 87 12.01 7.86 -22.92
CA LYS A 87 11.80 6.94 -24.04
C LYS A 87 12.64 5.71 -23.83
N ALA A 88 12.02 4.54 -23.87
CA ALA A 88 12.72 3.27 -23.75
C ALA A 88 12.27 2.29 -24.82
N ARG A 89 13.20 1.45 -25.25
CA ARG A 89 12.96 0.42 -26.25
C ARG A 89 13.14 -0.95 -25.63
N LEU A 90 12.11 -1.78 -25.72
CA LEU A 90 12.22 -3.19 -25.33
C LEU A 90 12.86 -4.00 -26.46
N ASN A 91 13.39 -5.17 -26.09
CA ASN A 91 13.92 -6.14 -27.03
C ASN A 91 12.80 -6.71 -27.92
N SER A 92 13.15 -7.16 -29.12
CA SER A 92 12.20 -7.80 -30.03
C SER A 92 11.50 -8.99 -29.36
N GLY A 93 10.19 -9.11 -29.53
CA GLY A 93 9.35 -10.15 -28.91
C GLY A 93 8.89 -9.87 -27.48
N MET A 94 9.38 -8.80 -26.83
CA MET A 94 8.96 -8.41 -25.46
C MET A 94 7.68 -7.56 -25.41
N GLU A 95 7.02 -7.34 -26.54
CA GLU A 95 5.72 -6.65 -26.60
C GLU A 95 4.65 -7.34 -25.74
N LYS A 96 4.76 -8.66 -25.55
CA LYS A 96 3.87 -9.46 -24.69
C LYS A 96 3.97 -9.11 -23.21
N LEU A 97 4.98 -8.34 -22.81
CA LEU A 97 5.09 -7.86 -21.43
C LEU A 97 4.28 -6.58 -21.20
N LEU A 98 3.86 -5.92 -22.28
CA LEU A 98 3.18 -4.62 -22.24
C LEU A 98 1.66 -4.78 -22.31
N HIS A 99 1.04 -4.53 -21.17
CA HIS A 99 -0.39 -4.53 -20.93
C HIS A 99 -0.81 -3.26 -20.19
N LYS A 100 -2.10 -3.01 -20.01
CA LYS A 100 -2.58 -1.83 -19.30
C LYS A 100 -2.18 -1.82 -17.82
N ASP A 101 -2.06 -3.00 -17.23
CA ASP A 101 -1.67 -3.23 -15.83
C ASP A 101 -0.18 -3.52 -15.65
N THR A 102 0.65 -3.24 -16.66
CA THR A 102 2.11 -3.31 -16.54
C THR A 102 2.61 -2.18 -15.66
N VAL A 103 3.51 -2.51 -14.74
CA VAL A 103 4.06 -1.56 -13.77
C VAL A 103 5.56 -1.45 -13.97
N PHE A 104 6.05 -0.22 -14.02
CA PHE A 104 7.46 0.11 -14.10
C PHE A 104 7.87 0.79 -12.80
N TRP A 105 9.02 0.43 -12.25
CA TRP A 105 9.61 1.18 -11.14
C TRP A 105 11.13 1.26 -11.24
N VAL A 106 11.69 2.31 -10.67
CA VAL A 106 13.13 2.49 -10.57
C VAL A 106 13.67 1.65 -9.43
N VAL A 107 14.72 0.87 -9.70
CA VAL A 107 15.52 0.22 -8.67
C VAL A 107 16.81 1.01 -8.51
N LYS A 108 16.93 1.66 -7.35
CA LYS A 108 18.09 2.46 -6.95
C LYS A 108 18.43 2.15 -5.48
N PRO A 109 19.63 2.50 -4.99
CA PRO A 109 20.00 2.20 -3.63
C PRO A 109 19.17 3.09 -2.70
N GLN A 110 18.34 2.48 -1.87
CA GLN A 110 17.44 3.20 -0.97
C GLN A 110 17.72 2.77 0.47
N ILE A 111 17.72 3.77 1.37
CA ILE A 111 17.79 3.57 2.82
C ILE A 111 16.45 4.09 3.36
N GLY A 112 15.62 3.17 3.83
CA GLY A 112 14.32 3.47 4.39
C GLY A 112 14.15 2.89 5.79
N ARG A 113 12.98 3.13 6.39
CA ARG A 113 12.60 2.52 7.67
C ARG A 113 12.49 0.99 7.60
N GLU A 114 12.14 0.46 6.43
CA GLU A 114 12.05 -0.99 6.19
C GLU A 114 13.42 -1.68 6.04
N GLY A 115 14.50 -0.90 5.95
CA GLY A 115 15.85 -1.40 5.74
C GLY A 115 16.51 -0.80 4.51
N ILE A 116 17.47 -1.55 3.98
CA ILE A 116 18.33 -1.11 2.88
C ILE A 116 18.00 -1.99 1.66
N SER A 117 17.61 -1.36 0.56
CA SER A 117 17.29 -2.04 -0.70
C SER A 117 18.16 -1.51 -1.84
N GLY A 118 18.20 -2.24 -2.96
CA GLY A 118 18.89 -1.79 -4.16
C GLY A 118 20.42 -1.79 -4.09
N LEU A 119 21.06 -2.43 -3.10
CA LEU A 119 22.54 -2.46 -2.99
C LEU A 119 23.25 -2.97 -4.25
N GLY A 120 22.61 -3.83 -5.05
CA GLY A 120 23.15 -4.29 -6.34
C GLY A 120 23.38 -3.17 -7.35
N THR A 121 22.69 -2.04 -7.22
CA THR A 121 22.81 -0.89 -8.14
C THR A 121 24.06 -0.06 -7.86
N LEU A 122 24.73 -0.25 -6.72
CA LEU A 122 26.01 0.41 -6.44
C LEU A 122 27.11 -0.05 -7.41
N LEU A 123 26.99 -1.28 -7.93
CA LEU A 123 27.91 -1.84 -8.91
C LEU A 123 27.34 -1.82 -10.33
N SER A 124 26.08 -2.23 -10.49
CA SER A 124 25.44 -2.39 -11.80
C SER A 124 24.79 -1.10 -12.36
N GLY A 125 24.70 -0.06 -11.54
CA GLY A 125 23.95 1.16 -11.85
C GLY A 125 22.45 1.02 -11.56
N VAL A 126 21.75 2.14 -11.63
CA VAL A 126 20.28 2.20 -11.53
C VAL A 126 19.67 1.53 -12.75
N TYR A 127 18.61 0.74 -12.53
CA TYR A 127 17.85 0.10 -13.60
C TYR A 127 16.35 0.25 -13.35
N ILE A 128 15.55 0.00 -14.38
CA ILE A 128 14.09 0.00 -14.28
C ILE A 128 13.64 -1.45 -14.26
N GLU A 129 12.82 -1.82 -13.27
CA GLU A 129 12.19 -3.13 -13.24
C GLU A 129 10.78 -3.03 -13.85
N LEU A 130 10.44 -4.02 -14.67
CA LEU A 130 9.17 -4.18 -15.39
C LEU A 130 8.47 -5.41 -14.82
N GLN A 131 7.31 -5.20 -14.22
CA GLN A 131 6.37 -6.27 -13.93
C GLN A 131 5.37 -6.44 -15.06
N PRO A 132 5.34 -7.60 -15.73
CA PRO A 132 4.41 -7.85 -16.82
C PRO A 132 2.97 -7.82 -16.31
N GLY A 133 2.10 -7.15 -17.06
CA GLY A 133 0.66 -7.19 -16.82
C GLY A 133 0.01 -8.42 -17.46
N ALA A 134 -1.29 -8.60 -17.21
CA ALA A 134 -2.10 -9.66 -17.84
C ALA A 134 -3.39 -9.14 -18.48
N LYS A 135 -3.72 -7.86 -18.28
CA LYS A 135 -5.03 -7.29 -18.65
C LYS A 135 -4.88 -6.03 -19.49
N GLY A 136 -5.75 -5.93 -20.49
CA GLY A 136 -5.79 -4.79 -21.40
C GLY A 136 -4.70 -4.82 -22.46
N SER A 137 -4.83 -3.93 -23.44
CA SER A 137 -3.86 -3.75 -24.51
C SER A 137 -2.68 -2.91 -24.04
N LYS A 138 -1.58 -2.95 -24.81
CA LYS A 138 -0.46 -2.01 -24.69
C LYS A 138 -0.96 -0.56 -24.61
N MET A 139 -0.34 0.23 -23.75
CA MET A 139 -0.50 1.69 -23.69
C MET A 139 0.69 2.39 -24.34
N ASP A 140 0.47 3.60 -24.84
CA ASP A 140 1.54 4.42 -25.41
C ASP A 140 2.43 5.05 -24.33
N LYS A 141 1.83 5.38 -23.18
CA LYS A 141 2.49 5.97 -22.01
C LYS A 141 2.22 5.15 -20.76
N TYR A 142 3.23 5.04 -19.91
CA TYR A 142 3.20 4.38 -18.61
C TYR A 142 3.79 5.28 -17.54
N ASP A 143 3.30 5.18 -16.30
CA ASP A 143 3.93 5.83 -15.17
C ASP A 143 5.14 4.99 -14.70
N LEU A 144 6.24 5.67 -14.36
CA LEU A 144 7.42 5.09 -13.74
C LEU A 144 7.42 5.43 -12.27
N LEU A 145 7.24 4.41 -11.43
CA LEU A 145 7.21 4.57 -9.98
C LEU A 145 8.64 4.71 -9.41
N ASP A 146 8.80 5.51 -8.37
CA ASP A 146 10.09 5.71 -7.70
C ASP A 146 10.53 4.53 -6.80
N SER A 147 9.58 3.66 -6.46
CA SER A 147 9.81 2.49 -5.60
C SER A 147 8.92 1.33 -6.05
N PRO A 148 9.32 0.07 -5.75
CA PRO A 148 8.48 -1.08 -6.03
C PRO A 148 7.09 -0.94 -5.38
N PRO A 149 6.02 -1.36 -6.07
CA PRO A 149 4.71 -1.43 -5.44
C PRO A 149 4.75 -2.45 -4.28
N LEU A 150 4.24 -2.06 -3.11
CA LEU A 150 4.27 -2.89 -1.89
C LEU A 150 3.52 -4.22 -2.05
N ALA A 151 2.48 -4.24 -2.89
CA ALA A 151 1.82 -5.45 -3.32
C ALA A 151 1.40 -5.27 -4.78
N PRO A 152 1.83 -6.15 -5.69
CA PRO A 152 1.40 -6.04 -7.07
C PRO A 152 -0.11 -6.28 -7.22
N PRO A 153 -0.74 -5.81 -8.31
CA PRO A 153 -2.17 -5.98 -8.54
C PRO A 153 -2.63 -7.44 -8.56
N ASP A 154 -1.75 -8.36 -8.96
CA ASP A 154 -1.98 -9.81 -9.05
C ASP A 154 -1.56 -10.59 -7.80
N ALA A 155 -1.05 -9.91 -6.76
CA ALA A 155 -0.64 -10.54 -5.52
C ALA A 155 -1.80 -11.31 -4.88
N LYS A 156 -1.57 -12.61 -4.63
CA LYS A 156 -2.55 -13.47 -3.96
C LYS A 156 -2.65 -13.09 -2.48
N GLY A 157 -3.85 -12.78 -2.02
CA GLY A 157 -4.12 -12.36 -0.65
C GLY A 157 -5.42 -11.59 -0.54
N ILE A 158 -5.61 -10.91 0.58
CA ILE A 158 -6.77 -10.05 0.83
C ILE A 158 -6.31 -8.63 1.13
N ARG A 159 -7.02 -7.64 0.58
CA ARG A 159 -6.89 -6.24 0.97
C ARG A 159 -7.98 -5.89 1.96
N VAL A 160 -7.66 -5.23 3.06
CA VAL A 160 -8.65 -4.72 4.04
C VAL A 160 -8.40 -3.26 4.33
N ILE A 161 -9.44 -2.57 4.79
CA ILE A 161 -9.38 -1.14 5.10
C ILE A 161 -9.44 -0.97 6.61
N LEU A 162 -8.56 -0.14 7.17
CA LEU A 162 -8.58 0.23 8.57
C LEU A 162 -8.86 1.72 8.74
N ASP A 163 -9.82 2.06 9.58
CA ASP A 163 -10.12 3.44 9.93
C ASP A 163 -9.59 3.80 11.32
N SER A 164 -8.90 4.93 11.42
CA SER A 164 -8.36 5.48 12.67
C SER A 164 -8.74 6.96 12.83
N LYS A 165 -9.12 7.34 14.05
CA LYS A 165 -9.40 8.74 14.42
C LYS A 165 -8.15 9.58 14.69
N LYS A 166 -7.01 8.91 14.90
CA LYS A 166 -5.72 9.57 15.21
C LYS A 166 -4.70 9.23 14.13
N ALA A 167 -3.92 10.22 13.75
CA ALA A 167 -2.65 10.02 13.04
C ALA A 167 -1.71 9.25 13.96
N GLY A 168 -1.65 7.94 13.76
CA GLY A 168 -0.73 7.04 14.46
C GLY A 168 0.51 6.75 13.60
N GLN A 169 1.51 6.14 14.23
CA GLN A 169 2.83 5.77 13.70
C GLN A 169 2.82 4.79 12.51
N LEU A 170 1.67 4.58 11.86
CA LEU A 170 1.53 3.60 10.80
C LEU A 170 1.78 4.24 9.42
N SER A 171 2.74 3.71 8.71
CA SER A 171 3.24 4.16 7.41
C SER A 171 3.14 3.03 6.38
N PRO A 172 3.01 3.34 5.07
CA PRO A 172 3.16 2.33 4.03
C PRO A 172 4.47 1.55 4.20
N GLY A 173 4.39 0.22 4.11
CA GLY A 173 5.49 -0.71 4.37
C GLY A 173 5.43 -1.41 5.73
N ASP A 174 4.89 -0.75 6.76
CA ASP A 174 4.87 -1.28 8.11
C ASP A 174 4.23 -2.68 8.18
N PRO A 175 4.76 -3.59 9.01
CA PRO A 175 4.33 -4.97 9.01
C PRO A 175 2.92 -5.13 9.59
N VAL A 176 2.16 -6.03 8.98
CA VAL A 176 0.92 -6.57 9.56
C VAL A 176 1.25 -7.91 10.18
N LEU A 177 0.98 -8.04 11.49
CA LEU A 177 1.34 -9.16 12.32
C LEU A 177 0.10 -9.94 12.77
N PHE A 178 0.22 -11.26 12.82
CA PHE A 178 -0.72 -12.15 13.49
C PHE A 178 0.06 -12.88 14.58
N ARG A 179 -0.27 -12.63 15.85
CA ARG A 179 0.45 -13.20 17.01
C ARG A 179 1.98 -13.04 16.93
N GLY A 180 2.43 -11.86 16.48
CA GLY A 180 3.84 -11.53 16.32
C GLY A 180 4.51 -12.04 15.04
N TYR A 181 3.80 -12.81 14.21
CA TYR A 181 4.31 -13.29 12.92
C TYR A 181 3.86 -12.38 11.77
N ARG A 182 4.79 -11.98 10.88
CA ARG A 182 4.48 -11.10 9.74
C ARG A 182 3.68 -11.85 8.67
N VAL A 183 2.46 -11.39 8.45
CA VAL A 183 1.52 -11.95 7.46
C VAL A 183 1.20 -11.00 6.31
N GLY A 184 1.62 -9.74 6.42
CA GLY A 184 1.34 -8.72 5.41
C GLY A 184 2.09 -7.40 5.64
N SER A 185 1.61 -6.36 4.98
CA SER A 185 2.11 -4.99 5.08
C SER A 185 1.01 -3.95 4.86
N VAL A 186 1.25 -2.75 5.35
CA VAL A 186 0.43 -1.57 5.02
C VAL A 186 0.75 -1.14 3.60
N GLU A 187 -0.25 -1.13 2.71
CA GLU A 187 -0.09 -0.76 1.30
C GLU A 187 -0.22 0.75 1.12
N THR A 188 -1.19 1.40 1.78
CA THR A 188 -1.40 2.85 1.68
C THR A 188 -1.91 3.45 3.00
N SER A 189 -1.72 4.75 3.15
CA SER A 189 -2.28 5.58 4.22
C SER A 189 -2.86 6.84 3.58
N THR A 190 -4.16 7.08 3.76
CA THR A 190 -4.86 8.23 3.15
C THR A 190 -5.66 8.97 4.21
N PHE A 191 -5.46 10.29 4.28
CA PHE A 191 -6.25 11.16 5.15
C PHE A 191 -7.53 11.61 4.42
N ASP A 192 -8.69 11.24 4.95
CA ASP A 192 -9.99 11.72 4.48
C ASP A 192 -10.31 13.06 5.16
N THR A 193 -10.24 14.15 4.40
CA THR A 193 -10.47 15.51 4.89
C THR A 193 -11.92 15.76 5.33
N GLN A 194 -12.89 15.04 4.76
CA GLN A 194 -14.31 15.18 5.07
C GLN A 194 -14.65 14.42 6.36
N LYS A 195 -14.19 13.16 6.46
CA LYS A 195 -14.43 12.31 7.64
C LYS A 195 -13.50 12.62 8.81
N ARG A 196 -12.43 13.39 8.58
CA ARG A 196 -11.37 13.69 9.56
C ARG A 196 -10.75 12.43 10.16
N ASN A 197 -10.68 11.37 9.37
CA ASN A 197 -10.13 10.08 9.75
C ASN A 197 -9.04 9.68 8.76
N ILE A 198 -8.15 8.80 9.20
CA ILE A 198 -7.17 8.18 8.32
C ILE A 198 -7.66 6.78 7.98
N SER A 199 -7.65 6.49 6.69
CA SER A 199 -7.95 5.17 6.15
C SER A 199 -6.65 4.54 5.66
N TYR A 200 -6.35 3.36 6.19
CA TYR A 200 -5.19 2.56 5.80
C TYR A 200 -5.67 1.39 4.96
N GLN A 201 -4.97 1.10 3.86
CA GLN A 201 -5.17 -0.15 3.13
C GLN A 201 -4.08 -1.13 3.56
N LEU A 202 -4.47 -2.28 4.10
CA LEU A 202 -3.55 -3.38 4.38
C LEU A 202 -3.63 -4.42 3.27
N PHE A 203 -2.50 -5.04 2.98
CA PHE A 203 -2.44 -6.25 2.18
C PHE A 203 -1.94 -7.43 3.05
N ILE A 204 -2.73 -8.50 3.09
CA ILE A 204 -2.42 -9.72 3.83
C ILE A 204 -2.22 -10.84 2.82
N ASN A 205 -1.03 -11.45 2.84
CA ASN A 205 -0.59 -12.40 1.82
C ASN A 205 -1.35 -13.73 1.94
N ALA A 206 -1.61 -14.40 0.82
CA ALA A 206 -1.96 -15.82 0.85
C ALA A 206 -0.76 -16.65 1.36
N PRO A 207 -0.95 -17.67 2.22
CA PRO A 207 -2.24 -18.27 2.63
C PRO A 207 -2.87 -17.68 3.92
N TYR A 208 -2.35 -16.56 4.41
CA TYR A 208 -2.77 -15.93 5.67
C TYR A 208 -4.04 -15.09 5.53
N ASP A 209 -4.49 -14.84 4.30
CA ASP A 209 -5.78 -14.22 3.99
C ASP A 209 -6.97 -14.89 4.70
N ARG A 210 -6.85 -16.20 4.98
CA ARG A 210 -7.85 -16.99 5.72
C ARG A 210 -7.96 -16.66 7.21
N LEU A 211 -6.98 -15.96 7.78
CA LEU A 211 -6.97 -15.55 9.18
C LEU A 211 -7.89 -14.34 9.41
N VAL A 212 -8.29 -13.65 8.34
CA VAL A 212 -9.10 -12.43 8.41
C VAL A 212 -10.58 -12.78 8.38
N THR A 213 -11.18 -12.78 9.56
CA THR A 213 -12.60 -13.08 9.78
C THR A 213 -13.39 -11.85 10.25
N ASN A 214 -14.72 -11.93 10.33
CA ASN A 214 -15.53 -10.79 10.81
C ASN A 214 -15.23 -10.41 12.28
N ASN A 215 -14.66 -11.33 13.05
CA ASN A 215 -14.47 -11.19 14.50
C ASN A 215 -13.05 -10.77 14.89
N VAL A 216 -12.09 -10.77 13.96
CA VAL A 216 -10.76 -10.21 14.25
C VAL A 216 -10.84 -8.72 14.53
N ARG A 217 -9.93 -8.26 15.37
CA ARG A 217 -9.76 -6.86 15.72
C ARG A 217 -8.31 -6.48 15.50
N PHE A 218 -8.10 -5.28 14.97
CA PHE A 218 -6.78 -4.76 14.64
C PHE A 218 -6.38 -3.71 15.66
N TRP A 219 -5.17 -3.80 16.21
CA TRP A 219 -4.62 -2.77 17.09
C TRP A 219 -3.24 -2.35 16.62
N LYS A 220 -2.84 -1.14 16.99
CA LYS A 220 -1.49 -0.64 16.76
C LYS A 220 -0.52 -1.33 17.71
N ASP A 221 0.55 -1.89 17.18
CA ASP A 221 1.66 -2.32 18.02
C ASP A 221 2.57 -1.13 18.28
N SER A 222 2.58 -0.70 19.54
CA SER A 222 3.54 0.29 20.03
C SER A 222 4.84 -0.41 20.36
N GLY A 223 5.97 0.16 19.96
CA GLY A 223 7.28 -0.48 20.16
C GLY A 223 7.57 -0.94 21.59
N ILE A 224 7.21 -0.12 22.58
CA ILE A 224 7.34 -0.44 24.01
C ILE A 224 6.05 -0.02 24.72
N ALA A 225 5.41 -0.97 25.40
CA ALA A 225 4.35 -0.69 26.37
C ALA A 225 4.84 -1.09 27.77
N VAL A 226 4.70 -0.17 28.72
CA VAL A 226 5.03 -0.42 30.13
C VAL A 226 3.75 -0.24 30.93
N ASP A 227 3.26 -1.34 31.48
CA ASP A 227 2.10 -1.36 32.36
C ASP A 227 2.55 -1.56 33.80
N LEU A 228 2.23 -0.59 34.65
CA LEU A 228 2.42 -0.73 36.09
C LEU A 228 1.06 -1.05 36.72
N THR A 229 0.92 -2.28 37.19
CA THR A 229 -0.32 -2.79 37.80
C THR A 229 -0.11 -3.15 39.27
N SER A 230 -1.20 -3.40 40.00
CA SER A 230 -1.13 -3.93 41.37
C SER A 230 -0.45 -5.31 41.45
N ALA A 231 -0.42 -6.07 40.35
CA ALA A 231 0.29 -7.35 40.24
C ALA A 231 1.79 -7.20 39.96
N GLY A 232 2.27 -5.99 39.64
CA GLY A 232 3.66 -5.70 39.31
C GLY A 232 3.82 -4.92 38.00
N MET A 233 5.09 -4.74 37.61
CA MET A 233 5.46 -4.10 36.35
C MET A 233 5.51 -5.14 35.22
N ARG A 234 4.75 -4.91 34.16
CA ARG A 234 4.79 -5.68 32.91
C ARG A 234 5.35 -4.79 31.81
N VAL A 235 6.33 -5.31 31.08
CA VAL A 235 6.92 -4.62 29.93
C VAL A 235 6.67 -5.48 28.70
N GLU A 236 5.95 -4.94 27.74
CA GLU A 236 5.75 -5.55 26.43
C GLU A 236 6.66 -4.84 25.42
N MET A 237 7.52 -5.60 24.77
CA MET A 237 8.41 -5.10 23.72
C MET A 237 8.07 -5.78 22.41
N GLY A 238 7.81 -4.97 21.39
CA GLY A 238 7.70 -5.45 20.02
C GLY A 238 9.04 -5.92 19.47
N SER A 239 9.01 -6.48 18.27
CA SER A 239 10.24 -6.78 17.51
C SER A 239 11.07 -5.51 17.24
N LEU A 240 12.37 -5.63 16.95
CA LEU A 240 13.22 -4.47 16.62
C LEU A 240 12.67 -3.64 15.46
N THR A 241 12.03 -4.30 14.48
CA THR A 241 11.33 -3.62 13.39
C THR A 241 10.13 -2.82 13.89
N THR A 242 9.31 -3.40 14.77
CA THR A 242 8.13 -2.73 15.35
C THR A 242 8.52 -1.57 16.28
N LEU A 243 9.66 -1.68 16.95
CA LEU A 243 10.24 -0.61 17.77
C LEU A 243 10.61 0.64 16.96
N LEU A 244 11.09 0.45 15.73
CA LEU A 244 11.61 1.53 14.89
C LEU A 244 10.58 2.09 13.90
N SER A 245 9.73 1.22 13.35
CA SER A 245 8.78 1.55 12.28
C SER A 245 7.31 1.48 12.71
N GLY A 246 6.99 0.83 13.84
CA GLY A 246 5.62 0.53 14.23
C GLY A 246 5.10 -0.75 13.57
N GLY A 247 3.79 -0.98 13.66
CA GLY A 247 3.11 -2.11 13.04
C GLY A 247 1.63 -2.20 13.43
N VAL A 248 0.92 -3.10 12.78
CA VAL A 248 -0.45 -3.47 13.16
C VAL A 248 -0.48 -4.94 13.49
N SER A 249 -1.05 -5.29 14.63
CA SER A 249 -1.41 -6.67 14.96
C SER A 249 -2.90 -6.89 14.86
N PHE A 250 -3.29 -8.14 14.62
CA PHE A 250 -4.66 -8.57 14.75
C PHE A 250 -4.75 -9.98 15.32
N ASP A 251 -5.87 -10.24 16.02
CA ASP A 251 -6.26 -11.55 16.53
C ASP A 251 -7.77 -11.56 16.81
N VAL A 252 -8.30 -12.74 17.07
CA VAL A 252 -9.67 -12.91 17.57
C VAL A 252 -9.63 -12.70 19.08
N PRO A 253 -10.39 -11.72 19.61
CA PRO A 253 -10.44 -11.47 21.05
C PRO A 253 -10.88 -12.70 21.84
N GLU A 254 -10.34 -12.86 23.05
CA GLU A 254 -10.64 -14.03 23.89
C GLU A 254 -12.14 -14.19 24.15
N GLY A 255 -12.64 -15.42 24.00
CA GLY A 255 -14.04 -15.78 24.24
C GLY A 255 -15.00 -15.46 23.08
N LEU A 256 -14.49 -15.01 21.93
CA LEU A 256 -15.24 -14.99 20.69
C LEU A 256 -14.90 -16.21 19.83
N ASP A 257 -15.92 -16.78 19.18
CA ASP A 257 -15.72 -17.82 18.18
C ASP A 257 -15.06 -17.26 16.91
N LEU A 258 -14.39 -18.15 16.18
CA LEU A 258 -13.86 -17.84 14.86
C LEU A 258 -15.01 -17.44 13.93
N GLY A 259 -14.93 -16.23 13.38
CA GLY A 259 -15.90 -15.74 12.41
C GLY A 259 -15.71 -16.37 11.03
N GLN A 260 -16.58 -15.98 10.10
CA GLN A 260 -16.39 -16.31 8.68
C GLN A 260 -15.34 -15.39 8.04
N PRO A 261 -14.60 -15.87 7.02
CA PRO A 261 -13.69 -15.03 6.24
C PRO A 261 -14.40 -13.83 5.65
N VAL A 262 -13.72 -12.69 5.61
CA VAL A 262 -14.30 -11.44 5.12
C VAL A 262 -14.13 -11.25 3.63
N ALA A 263 -15.00 -10.43 3.02
CA ALA A 263 -14.82 -10.00 1.64
C ALA A 263 -13.64 -9.01 1.52
N PRO A 264 -12.97 -8.92 0.36
CA PRO A 264 -11.96 -7.91 0.12
C PRO A 264 -12.50 -6.49 0.33
N LYS A 265 -11.66 -5.60 0.84
CA LYS A 265 -11.92 -4.20 1.18
C LYS A 265 -12.97 -3.99 2.28
N THR A 266 -13.23 -5.01 3.10
CA THR A 266 -14.00 -4.85 4.34
C THR A 266 -13.28 -3.87 5.27
N ALA A 267 -14.03 -2.96 5.88
CA ALA A 267 -13.52 -1.95 6.80
C ALA A 267 -13.52 -2.47 8.24
N PHE A 268 -12.41 -2.23 8.95
CA PHE A 268 -12.26 -2.50 10.38
C PHE A 268 -11.82 -1.23 11.12
N VAL A 269 -12.06 -1.19 12.42
CA VAL A 269 -11.55 -0.14 13.30
C VAL A 269 -10.12 -0.50 13.72
N LEU A 270 -9.20 0.46 13.58
CA LEU A 270 -7.86 0.34 14.15
C LEU A 270 -7.86 0.89 15.57
N TYR A 271 -7.71 -0.01 16.53
CA TYR A 271 -7.62 0.28 17.95
C TYR A 271 -6.21 0.79 18.32
N ASP A 272 -6.12 1.61 19.36
CA ASP A 272 -4.83 2.18 19.79
C ASP A 272 -3.97 1.12 20.51
N ASP A 273 -4.60 0.16 21.20
CA ASP A 273 -3.95 -0.95 21.90
C ASP A 273 -4.96 -2.10 22.13
N GLN A 274 -4.47 -3.26 22.60
CA GLN A 274 -5.31 -4.43 22.88
C GLN A 274 -6.34 -4.18 24.00
N LYS A 275 -6.03 -3.33 24.97
CA LYS A 275 -6.95 -3.01 26.09
C LYS A 275 -8.18 -2.25 25.60
N SER A 276 -8.01 -1.34 24.65
CA SER A 276 -9.09 -0.57 24.03
C SER A 276 -10.05 -1.44 23.20
N ILE A 277 -9.60 -2.63 22.76
CA ILE A 277 -10.49 -3.63 22.15
C ILE A 277 -11.44 -4.17 23.21
N GLN A 278 -10.94 -4.58 24.38
CA GLN A 278 -11.76 -5.16 25.45
C GLN A 278 -12.86 -4.20 25.93
N ASP A 279 -12.57 -2.90 25.97
CA ASP A 279 -13.57 -1.88 26.34
C ASP A 279 -14.60 -1.63 25.21
N SER A 280 -14.31 -2.05 23.98
CA SER A 280 -15.20 -1.93 22.82
C SER A 280 -15.99 -3.21 22.52
N LEU A 281 -15.60 -4.37 23.08
CA LEU A 281 -16.29 -5.64 22.85
C LEU A 281 -17.72 -5.61 23.39
N TYR A 282 -17.91 -5.00 24.56
CA TYR A 282 -19.18 -4.93 25.25
C TYR A 282 -19.93 -3.66 24.83
N THR A 283 -20.57 -3.74 23.67
CA THR A 283 -21.36 -2.61 23.15
C THR A 283 -22.68 -2.47 23.92
N ASP A 284 -23.22 -3.59 24.40
CA ASP A 284 -24.41 -3.62 25.23
C ASP A 284 -24.07 -3.26 26.67
N HIS A 285 -24.48 -2.05 27.07
CA HIS A 285 -24.26 -1.52 28.40
C HIS A 285 -25.53 -0.87 28.96
N ILE A 286 -25.67 -0.96 30.28
CA ILE A 286 -26.68 -0.23 31.05
C ILE A 286 -25.98 0.94 31.73
N ASP A 287 -26.35 2.15 31.30
CA ASP A 287 -25.83 3.39 31.89
C ASP A 287 -26.49 3.65 33.26
N TYR A 288 -25.68 3.82 34.30
CA TYR A 288 -26.11 4.31 35.61
C TYR A 288 -25.45 5.64 35.94
N LEU A 289 -26.20 6.54 36.57
CA LEU A 289 -25.71 7.81 37.06
C LEU A 289 -25.55 7.75 38.58
N MET A 290 -24.32 7.96 39.05
CA MET A 290 -23.97 7.99 40.47
C MET A 290 -23.66 9.42 40.91
N PHE A 291 -24.05 9.77 42.13
CA PHE A 291 -23.80 11.10 42.70
C PHE A 291 -22.87 10.99 43.90
N PHE A 292 -21.66 11.52 43.78
CA PHE A 292 -20.65 11.51 44.83
C PHE A 292 -20.65 12.84 45.58
N LYS A 293 -20.79 12.78 46.90
CA LYS A 293 -20.59 13.92 47.80
C LYS A 293 -19.10 14.19 48.08
N ASP A 294 -18.30 13.13 47.99
CA ASP A 294 -16.87 13.16 48.24
C ASP A 294 -16.09 13.50 46.96
N SER A 295 -14.80 13.80 47.12
CA SER A 295 -13.91 14.11 46.01
C SER A 295 -13.80 12.93 45.04
N VAL A 296 -14.06 13.17 43.75
CA VAL A 296 -13.80 12.22 42.65
C VAL A 296 -12.39 12.38 42.05
N ARG A 297 -11.48 13.08 42.74
CA ARG A 297 -10.12 13.33 42.26
C ARG A 297 -9.39 12.01 42.03
N GLY A 298 -8.86 11.84 40.82
CA GLY A 298 -8.15 10.62 40.41
C GLY A 298 -9.04 9.61 39.69
N LEU A 299 -10.37 9.76 39.73
CA LEU A 299 -11.28 8.97 38.91
C LEU A 299 -11.18 9.43 37.45
N GLN A 300 -10.90 8.49 36.54
CA GLN A 300 -10.78 8.74 35.11
C GLN A 300 -11.80 7.92 34.33
N PRO A 301 -12.27 8.40 33.17
CA PRO A 301 -12.99 7.57 32.21
C PRO A 301 -12.20 6.28 31.91
N GLY A 302 -12.88 5.14 31.90
CA GLY A 302 -12.29 3.81 31.76
C GLY A 302 -11.92 3.12 33.08
N ALA A 303 -12.01 3.79 34.22
CA ALA A 303 -11.77 3.16 35.52
C ALA A 303 -12.76 2.00 35.75
N PRO A 304 -12.32 0.86 36.32
CA PRO A 304 -13.19 -0.30 36.50
C PRO A 304 -14.26 -0.04 37.57
N VAL A 305 -15.48 -0.52 37.31
CA VAL A 305 -16.54 -0.62 38.31
C VAL A 305 -16.59 -2.06 38.76
N GLU A 306 -16.36 -2.29 40.06
CA GLU A 306 -16.21 -3.64 40.62
C GLU A 306 -17.24 -3.92 41.70
N PHE A 307 -17.68 -5.18 41.75
CA PHE A 307 -18.47 -5.72 42.85
C PHE A 307 -17.76 -6.94 43.41
N ARG A 308 -17.39 -6.89 44.69
CA ARG A 308 -16.65 -7.97 45.37
C ARG A 308 -15.37 -8.41 44.64
N GLY A 309 -14.68 -7.47 44.00
CA GLY A 309 -13.45 -7.73 43.23
C GLY A 309 -13.67 -8.24 41.81
N ILE A 310 -14.92 -8.32 41.34
CA ILE A 310 -15.26 -8.70 39.97
C ILE A 310 -15.64 -7.43 39.19
N ARG A 311 -14.97 -7.18 38.06
CA ARG A 311 -15.26 -6.03 37.19
C ARG A 311 -16.59 -6.22 36.47
N LEU A 312 -17.56 -5.39 36.82
CA LEU A 312 -18.91 -5.36 36.23
C LEU A 312 -19.03 -4.34 35.10
N GLY A 313 -18.11 -3.39 35.02
CA GLY A 313 -18.27 -2.26 34.11
C GLY A 313 -17.13 -1.26 34.14
N THR A 314 -17.41 -0.07 33.60
CA THR A 314 -16.45 1.02 33.44
C THR A 314 -17.06 2.39 33.74
N VAL A 315 -16.24 3.30 34.24
CA VAL A 315 -16.62 4.72 34.33
C VAL A 315 -16.64 5.32 32.93
N SER A 316 -17.77 5.85 32.49
CA SER A 316 -17.91 6.46 31.16
C SER A 316 -17.49 7.93 31.16
N LYS A 317 -18.02 8.72 32.10
CA LYS A 317 -17.79 10.17 32.18
C LYS A 317 -17.73 10.64 33.62
N VAL A 318 -16.74 11.49 33.91
CA VAL A 318 -16.56 12.14 35.22
C VAL A 318 -15.95 13.54 35.02
N PRO A 319 -16.60 14.62 35.49
CA PRO A 319 -18.02 14.70 35.82
C PRO A 319 -18.92 14.60 34.56
N PHE A 320 -20.16 14.17 34.73
CA PHE A 320 -21.15 14.14 33.65
C PHE A 320 -22.08 15.35 33.72
N PHE A 321 -21.99 16.26 32.74
CA PHE A 321 -22.91 17.39 32.61
C PHE A 321 -23.95 17.11 31.54
N ALA A 322 -25.24 17.16 31.91
CA ALA A 322 -26.35 17.15 30.96
C ALA A 322 -27.02 18.55 30.93
N PRO A 323 -27.50 19.03 29.77
CA PRO A 323 -28.16 20.35 29.66
C PRO A 323 -29.34 20.56 30.61
N ASN A 324 -30.02 19.48 30.99
CA ASN A 324 -31.16 19.49 31.90
C ASN A 324 -30.77 19.27 33.38
N MET A 325 -29.49 19.07 33.66
CA MET A 325 -28.97 18.84 35.01
C MET A 325 -28.71 20.20 35.68
N ARG A 326 -29.77 20.84 36.16
CA ARG A 326 -29.66 22.04 36.99
C ARG A 326 -29.30 21.61 38.41
N GLN A 327 -28.03 21.70 38.76
CA GLN A 327 -27.61 21.54 40.15
C GLN A 327 -28.00 22.81 40.92
N THR A 328 -28.97 22.69 41.81
CA THR A 328 -29.32 23.77 42.74
C THR A 328 -28.19 23.94 43.74
N PHE A 329 -27.51 25.10 43.72
CA PHE A 329 -26.41 25.46 44.62
C PHE A 329 -26.75 25.41 46.13
N ASN A 330 -28.02 25.20 46.49
CA ASN A 330 -28.52 25.30 47.86
C ASN A 330 -28.75 23.96 48.56
N ASP A 331 -28.61 22.82 47.88
CA ASP A 331 -28.81 21.52 48.51
C ASP A 331 -27.81 20.50 47.96
N ASP A 332 -26.77 20.23 48.76
CA ASP A 332 -25.83 19.12 48.64
C ASP A 332 -25.18 18.98 47.23
N TYR A 333 -24.15 19.79 46.95
CA TYR A 333 -23.42 19.79 45.67
C TYR A 333 -22.75 18.42 45.44
N ARG A 334 -23.40 17.55 44.67
CA ARG A 334 -22.89 16.20 44.34
C ARG A 334 -22.32 16.17 42.93
N ILE A 335 -21.24 15.42 42.77
CA ILE A 335 -20.55 15.25 41.51
C ILE A 335 -21.17 14.07 40.75
N PRO A 336 -21.79 14.30 39.58
CA PRO A 336 -22.40 13.27 38.76
C PRO A 336 -21.33 12.48 38.02
N VAL A 337 -21.37 11.16 38.14
CA VAL A 337 -20.46 10.24 37.45
C VAL A 337 -21.31 9.21 36.70
N LEU A 338 -21.11 9.15 35.39
CA LEU A 338 -21.79 8.18 34.53
C LEU A 338 -20.95 6.89 34.48
N ILE A 339 -21.54 5.77 34.83
CA ILE A 339 -20.94 4.44 34.75
C ILE A 339 -21.71 3.56 33.76
N ARG A 340 -21.01 2.62 33.15
CA ARG A 340 -21.53 1.61 32.25
C ARG A 340 -21.40 0.25 32.90
N ILE A 341 -22.51 -0.42 33.13
CA ILE A 341 -22.52 -1.83 33.52
C ILE A 341 -22.60 -2.66 32.23
N GLU A 342 -21.73 -3.66 32.10
CA GLU A 342 -21.53 -4.46 30.89
C GLU A 342 -21.94 -5.92 31.19
N PRO A 343 -23.23 -6.30 31.06
CA PRO A 343 -23.75 -7.59 31.57
C PRO A 343 -23.12 -8.83 30.90
N GLU A 344 -22.68 -8.68 29.66
CA GLU A 344 -22.00 -9.74 28.90
C GLU A 344 -20.70 -10.21 29.57
N ARG A 345 -20.01 -9.34 30.34
CA ARG A 345 -18.82 -9.73 31.13
C ARG A 345 -19.14 -10.82 32.14
N LEU A 346 -20.29 -10.72 32.80
CA LEU A 346 -20.75 -11.72 33.76
C LEU A 346 -21.10 -13.04 33.07
N LYS A 347 -21.80 -12.97 31.92
CA LYS A 347 -22.17 -14.17 31.15
C LYS A 347 -20.96 -14.94 30.64
N MET A 348 -19.92 -14.26 30.17
CA MET A 348 -18.66 -14.90 29.77
C MET A 348 -17.91 -15.55 30.93
N GLN A 349 -17.94 -14.94 32.13
CA GLN A 349 -17.22 -15.47 33.30
C GLN A 349 -17.99 -16.57 34.04
N LEU A 350 -19.32 -16.56 34.01
CA LEU A 350 -20.18 -17.44 34.82
C LEU A 350 -20.93 -18.51 34.01
N GLY A 351 -20.90 -18.44 32.67
CA GLY A 351 -21.69 -19.31 31.79
C GLY A 351 -23.17 -18.88 31.69
N GLU A 352 -23.91 -19.45 30.73
CA GLU A 352 -25.29 -19.05 30.35
C GLU A 352 -26.33 -19.04 31.49
N ASN A 353 -26.04 -19.59 32.67
CA ASN A 353 -26.99 -19.76 33.77
C ASN A 353 -26.91 -18.69 34.88
N ALA A 354 -26.24 -17.56 34.65
CA ALA A 354 -26.20 -16.47 35.62
C ALA A 354 -27.43 -15.54 35.45
N ASP A 355 -28.56 -15.91 36.06
CA ASP A 355 -29.62 -14.94 36.35
C ASP A 355 -29.08 -13.91 37.35
N VAL A 356 -28.76 -12.72 36.86
CA VAL A 356 -28.39 -11.57 37.67
C VAL A 356 -29.56 -10.57 37.58
N CYS A 357 -30.47 -10.68 38.53
CA CYS A 357 -31.51 -9.68 38.83
C CYS A 357 -31.16 -8.95 40.12
#